data_AF-A0A9E3I142-F1
#
_entry.id   AF-A0A9E3I142-F1
#
_cell.length_a   1.000
_cell.length_b   1.000
_cell.length_c   1.000
_cell.angle_alpha   90.00
_cell.angle_beta   90.00
_cell.angle_gamma   90.00
#
_symmetry.space_group_name_H-M   'P 1'
#
loop_
_entity.id
_entity.type
_entity.pdbx_description
1 polymer ?
#
loop_
_entity_poly.entity_id
_entity_poly.type
_entity_poly.pdbx_seq_one_letter_code
_entity_poly.pdbx_strand_id
1 'polypeptide(L)'
;MYRIFSALPGLLILALIACGGGQDTERTALPESEPELQQAPADTFDLMSYSALDTNSGVFYGEYDERVNDEITVVVRLEVTLEDGRITGITLRDTTWVHPRAAEIIPQRIIEQQRLPVDVVSGASVASWSIMTATAVALEIDLTVLDELDDETGTTDN
;
A
#
# COMPACT_ATOMS: atom_id res chain seq x y z
N MET A 1 -17.49 -29.43 0.18
CA MET A 1 -16.55 -29.51 -0.96
C MET A 1 -17.35 -29.29 -2.24
N TYR A 2 -17.51 -28.03 -2.67
CA TYR A 2 -18.23 -27.70 -3.90
C TYR A 2 -17.22 -27.19 -4.93
N ARG A 3 -16.90 -28.05 -5.90
CA ARG A 3 -16.28 -27.66 -7.17
C ARG A 3 -17.42 -27.47 -8.16
N ILE A 4 -17.63 -26.23 -8.62
CA ILE A 4 -18.51 -25.96 -9.77
C ILE A 4 -17.61 -25.37 -10.84
N PHE A 5 -17.16 -26.28 -11.72
CA PHE A 5 -16.55 -25.97 -13.00
C PHE A 5 -17.72 -25.82 -13.97
N SER A 6 -18.00 -24.62 -14.45
CA SER A 6 -18.93 -24.42 -15.57
C SER A 6 -18.25 -23.54 -16.60
N ALA A 7 -17.64 -24.22 -17.55
CA ALA A 7 -17.05 -23.68 -18.75
C ALA A 7 -18.06 -23.68 -19.90
N LEU A 8 -17.82 -22.77 -20.85
CA LEU A 8 -18.29 -22.73 -22.25
C LEU A 8 -19.69 -22.13 -22.54
N PRO A 9 -19.95 -21.66 -23.78
CA PRO A 9 -19.25 -20.59 -24.49
C PRO A 9 -20.21 -19.69 -25.33
N GLY A 10 -19.74 -18.51 -25.75
CA GLY A 10 -20.13 -17.89 -27.03
C GLY A 10 -21.50 -17.20 -27.15
N LEU A 11 -21.48 -15.92 -27.50
CA LEU A 11 -22.31 -15.42 -28.60
C LEU A 11 -21.70 -14.16 -29.21
N LEU A 12 -21.13 -14.36 -30.39
CA LEU A 12 -20.73 -13.38 -31.39
C LEU A 12 -22.00 -12.70 -31.95
N ILE A 13 -22.14 -11.38 -31.84
CA ILE A 13 -23.10 -10.61 -32.64
C ILE A 13 -22.36 -9.52 -33.41
N LEU A 14 -22.23 -9.78 -34.71
CA LEU A 14 -21.74 -8.91 -35.76
C LEU A 14 -22.89 -8.03 -36.27
N ALA A 15 -22.75 -6.70 -36.24
CA ALA A 15 -23.66 -5.80 -36.94
C ALA A 15 -22.87 -4.64 -37.58
N LEU A 16 -22.75 -4.72 -38.91
CA LEU A 16 -22.19 -3.74 -39.83
C LEU A 16 -23.25 -2.67 -40.17
N ILE A 17 -22.94 -1.40 -39.95
CA ILE A 17 -23.58 -0.25 -40.61
C ILE A 17 -22.48 0.67 -41.18
N ALA A 18 -22.42 0.73 -42.51
CA ALA A 18 -21.72 1.72 -43.32
C ALA A 18 -22.69 2.91 -43.55
N CYS A 19 -22.32 4.17 -43.82
CA CYS A 19 -21.15 4.75 -44.45
C CYS A 19 -21.14 6.27 -44.18
N GLY A 20 -19.96 6.90 -44.01
CA GLY A 20 -19.77 8.31 -44.35
C GLY A 20 -19.14 9.22 -43.28
N GLY A 21 -17.81 9.19 -43.19
CA GLY A 21 -17.00 10.38 -42.86
C GLY A 21 -16.20 10.33 -41.56
N GLY A 22 -14.92 9.97 -41.66
CA GLY A 22 -13.89 10.29 -40.65
C GLY A 22 -13.77 9.27 -39.53
N GLN A 23 -12.66 8.53 -39.56
CA GLN A 23 -12.19 7.55 -38.57
C GLN A 23 -11.83 8.36 -37.28
N ASP A 24 -12.13 7.98 -36.05
CA ASP A 24 -12.07 6.68 -35.39
C ASP A 24 -13.00 6.67 -34.15
N THR A 25 -13.51 5.50 -33.79
CA THR A 25 -13.50 4.89 -32.45
C THR A 25 -13.65 5.85 -31.24
N GLU A 26 -14.66 5.78 -30.37
CA GLU A 26 -15.10 4.64 -29.59
C GLU A 26 -16.44 5.02 -28.94
N ARG A 27 -17.25 4.00 -28.64
CA ARG A 27 -18.46 4.10 -27.84
C ARG A 27 -18.18 4.86 -26.54
N THR A 28 -19.14 5.70 -26.17
CA THR A 28 -19.39 6.14 -24.80
C THR A 28 -19.54 4.91 -23.89
N ALA A 29 -18.41 4.36 -23.42
CA ALA A 29 -18.30 4.01 -22.02
C ALA A 29 -18.41 5.35 -21.28
N LEU A 30 -19.38 5.45 -20.38
CA LEU A 30 -19.31 6.49 -19.35
C LEU A 30 -17.92 6.33 -18.72
N PRO A 31 -17.07 7.37 -18.71
CA PRO A 31 -15.80 7.25 -18.02
C PRO A 31 -16.15 6.96 -16.56
N GLU A 32 -15.89 5.72 -16.13
CA GLU A 32 -15.61 5.46 -14.74
C GLU A 32 -14.36 6.30 -14.46
N SER A 33 -14.59 7.51 -13.96
CA SER A 33 -13.59 8.35 -13.35
C SER A 33 -13.08 7.64 -12.10
N GLU A 34 -12.42 6.50 -12.28
CA GLU A 34 -11.40 6.08 -11.33
C GLU A 34 -10.32 7.16 -11.47
N PRO A 35 -10.03 7.96 -10.42
CA PRO A 35 -8.81 8.73 -10.45
C PRO A 35 -7.69 7.68 -10.55
N GLU A 36 -7.16 7.52 -11.76
CA GLU A 36 -5.80 7.02 -11.95
C GLU A 36 -4.91 8.03 -11.22
N LEU A 37 -4.76 7.81 -9.90
CA LEU A 37 -3.63 8.31 -9.16
C LEU A 37 -2.44 7.73 -9.89
N GLN A 38 -1.80 8.57 -10.70
CA GLN A 38 -0.52 8.30 -11.32
C GLN A 38 0.40 7.83 -10.20
N GLN A 39 0.58 6.51 -10.11
CA GLN A 39 1.57 5.88 -9.25
C GLN A 39 2.93 6.19 -9.89
N ALA A 40 3.47 7.36 -9.55
CA ALA A 40 4.91 7.62 -9.66
C ALA A 40 5.64 6.62 -8.74
N PRO A 41 6.84 6.14 -9.12
CA PRO A 41 7.49 5.03 -8.45
C PRO A 41 7.76 5.41 -7.00
N ALA A 42 7.06 4.79 -6.06
CA ALA A 42 7.44 4.88 -4.66
C ALA A 42 8.85 4.30 -4.56
N ASP A 43 9.81 5.16 -4.24
CA ASP A 43 11.15 4.77 -3.82
C ASP A 43 10.99 3.62 -2.81
N THR A 44 11.30 2.41 -3.27
CA THR A 44 10.93 1.19 -2.57
C THR A 44 12.00 0.97 -1.51
N PHE A 45 11.68 1.28 -0.25
CA PHE A 45 12.58 1.01 0.86
C PHE A 45 12.53 -0.50 1.18
N ASP A 46 13.50 -1.24 0.63
CA ASP A 46 13.69 -2.66 0.92
C ASP A 46 14.24 -2.82 2.35
N LEU A 47 13.43 -3.41 3.24
CA LEU A 47 13.80 -3.59 4.64
C LEU A 47 14.98 -4.56 4.80
N MET A 48 15.19 -5.44 3.82
CA MET A 48 16.32 -6.38 3.78
C MET A 48 17.65 -5.69 3.47
N SER A 49 17.62 -4.45 2.97
CA SER A 49 18.82 -3.65 2.74
C SER A 49 19.22 -2.82 3.97
N TYR A 50 18.33 -2.72 4.98
CA TYR A 50 18.59 -1.95 6.19
C TYR A 50 19.48 -2.74 7.15
N SER A 51 20.78 -2.44 7.10
CA SER A 51 21.82 -3.17 7.85
C SER A 51 21.62 -3.17 9.38
N ALA A 52 20.78 -2.27 9.90
CA ALA A 52 20.41 -2.23 11.31
C ALA A 52 19.49 -3.41 11.73
N LEU A 53 18.84 -4.07 10.77
CA LEU A 53 17.99 -5.24 11.04
C LEU A 53 18.73 -6.57 10.86
N ASP A 54 19.84 -6.59 10.09
CA ASP A 54 20.56 -7.80 9.63
C ASP A 54 21.03 -8.76 10.74
N THR A 55 21.04 -8.30 11.99
CA THR A 55 21.37 -9.12 13.18
C THR A 55 20.34 -9.03 14.30
N ASN A 56 19.24 -8.32 14.08
CA ASN A 56 18.23 -8.10 15.09
C ASN A 56 17.19 -9.22 15.02
N SER A 57 17.08 -9.96 16.11
CA SER A 57 16.03 -10.94 16.34
C SER A 57 15.38 -10.65 17.67
N GLY A 58 14.07 -10.54 17.69
CA GLY A 58 13.35 -10.09 18.88
C GLY A 58 11.97 -9.56 18.56
N VAL A 59 11.30 -9.10 19.61
CA VAL A 59 10.00 -8.45 19.52
C VAL A 59 10.18 -6.95 19.76
N PHE A 60 9.74 -6.17 18.80
CA PHE A 60 9.84 -4.72 18.77
C PHE A 60 8.46 -4.10 18.86
N TYR A 61 8.37 -2.92 19.48
CA TYR A 61 7.10 -2.30 19.79
C TYR A 61 6.94 -1.01 18.99
N GLY A 62 5.84 -0.94 18.25
CA GLY A 62 5.47 0.20 17.43
C GLY A 62 4.25 0.89 17.99
N GLU A 63 4.28 2.22 18.03
CA GLU A 63 3.12 3.02 18.39
C GLU A 63 2.94 4.16 17.38
N TYR A 64 1.69 4.39 17.02
CA TYR A 64 1.24 5.56 16.28
C TYR A 64 0.01 6.11 16.99
N ASP A 65 0.08 7.37 17.40
CA ASP A 65 -1.02 8.09 18.03
C ASP A 65 -1.08 9.47 17.39
N GLU A 66 -2.07 9.68 16.53
CA GLU A 66 -2.29 10.97 15.88
C GLU A 66 -3.75 11.39 15.97
N ARG A 67 -3.94 12.64 16.39
CA ARG A 67 -5.25 13.27 16.42
C ARG A 67 -5.54 13.96 15.10
N VAL A 68 -6.47 13.39 14.33
CA VAL A 68 -6.87 13.89 13.00
C VAL A 68 -7.71 15.16 13.13
N ASN A 69 -8.58 15.23 14.13
CA ASN A 69 -9.37 16.42 14.47
C ASN A 69 -9.85 16.35 15.93
N ASP A 70 -10.70 17.28 16.37
CA ASP A 70 -11.16 17.34 17.77
C ASP A 70 -12.01 16.13 18.21
N GLU A 71 -12.50 15.31 17.28
CA GLU A 71 -13.35 14.14 17.56
C GLU A 71 -12.67 12.79 17.26
N ILE A 72 -11.65 12.78 16.39
CA ILE A 72 -11.03 11.56 15.86
C ILE A 72 -9.55 11.51 16.24
N THR A 73 -9.19 10.48 17.02
CA THR A 73 -7.81 10.10 17.31
C THR A 73 -7.56 8.69 16.80
N VAL A 74 -6.56 8.53 15.94
CA VAL A 74 -6.13 7.23 15.42
C VAL A 74 -5.00 6.74 16.31
N VAL A 75 -5.21 5.58 16.92
CA VAL A 75 -4.21 4.93 17.79
C VAL A 75 -3.93 3.55 17.25
N VAL A 76 -2.66 3.21 17.10
CA VAL A 76 -2.17 1.89 16.69
C VAL A 76 -0.99 1.52 17.57
N ARG A 77 -1.12 0.41 18.29
CA ARG A 77 -0.01 -0.24 19.00
C ARG A 77 0.16 -1.63 18.46
N LEU A 78 1.38 -1.98 18.10
CA LEU A 78 1.70 -3.27 17.52
C LEU A 78 3.05 -3.79 17.98
N GLU A 79 3.23 -5.09 17.78
CA GLU A 79 4.46 -5.81 18.02
C GLU A 79 4.96 -6.40 16.70
N VAL A 80 6.21 -6.13 16.35
CA VAL A 80 6.90 -6.68 15.20
C VAL A 80 7.88 -7.74 15.69
N THR A 81 7.76 -8.95 15.17
CA THR A 81 8.71 -10.05 15.44
C THR A 81 9.69 -10.16 14.29
N LEU A 82 10.97 -10.04 14.61
CA LEU A 82 12.08 -10.25 13.70
C LEU A 82 12.81 -11.55 14.05
N GLU A 83 13.11 -12.36 13.03
CA GLU A 83 14.01 -13.51 13.12
C GLU A 83 15.04 -13.41 11.99
N ASP A 84 16.33 -13.44 12.33
CA ASP A 84 17.45 -13.33 11.39
C ASP A 84 17.32 -12.11 10.44
N GLY A 85 16.90 -10.96 10.99
CA GLY A 85 16.67 -9.72 10.23
C GLY A 85 15.45 -9.72 9.31
N ARG A 86 14.56 -10.72 9.44
CA ARG A 86 13.32 -10.83 8.66
C ARG A 86 12.09 -10.68 9.53
N ILE A 87 11.08 -9.96 9.05
CA ILE A 87 9.81 -9.82 9.78
C ILE A 87 9.04 -11.13 9.64
N THR A 88 8.86 -11.86 10.74
CA THR A 88 8.10 -13.13 10.75
C THR A 88 6.69 -12.97 11.26
N GLY A 89 6.42 -11.87 11.97
CA GLY A 89 5.09 -11.61 12.51
C GLY A 89 4.88 -10.14 12.86
N ILE A 90 3.63 -9.69 12.72
CA ILE A 90 3.16 -8.39 13.17
C ILE A 90 1.85 -8.63 13.90
N THR A 91 1.78 -8.23 15.17
CA THR A 91 0.59 -8.40 16.02
C THR A 91 0.09 -7.05 16.47
N LEU A 92 -1.14 -6.68 16.07
CA LEU A 92 -1.79 -5.47 16.57
C LEU A 92 -2.30 -5.73 17.99
N ARG A 93 -1.87 -4.91 18.95
CA ARG A 93 -2.24 -5.01 20.36
C ARG A 93 -3.39 -4.10 20.73
N ASP A 94 -3.37 -2.88 20.21
CA ASP A 94 -4.39 -1.87 20.48
C ASP A 94 -4.64 -1.07 19.20
N THR A 95 -5.91 -0.91 18.83
CA THR A 95 -6.27 -0.14 17.64
C THR A 95 -7.53 0.67 17.87
N THR A 96 -7.47 1.96 17.55
CA THR A 96 -8.59 2.90 17.59
C THR A 96 -8.71 3.55 16.22
N TRP A 97 -9.93 3.62 15.68
CA TRP A 97 -10.19 4.16 14.34
C TRP A 97 -9.45 3.44 13.18
N VAL A 98 -9.04 2.19 13.39
CA VAL A 98 -8.43 1.33 12.35
C VAL A 98 -9.49 0.45 11.69
N HIS A 99 -9.52 0.46 10.36
CA HIS A 99 -10.45 -0.37 9.61
C HIS A 99 -10.02 -1.86 9.65
N PRO A 100 -10.91 -2.83 9.94
CA PRO A 100 -10.55 -4.25 10.10
C PRO A 100 -9.83 -4.85 8.89
N ARG A 101 -10.26 -4.48 7.68
CA ARG A 101 -9.62 -4.91 6.43
C ARG A 101 -8.15 -4.46 6.36
N ALA A 102 -7.82 -3.25 6.81
CA ALA A 102 -6.44 -2.78 6.82
C ALA A 102 -5.61 -3.50 7.90
N ALA A 103 -6.20 -3.73 9.08
CA ALA A 103 -5.58 -4.48 10.17
C ALA A 103 -5.21 -5.92 9.79
N GLU A 104 -5.92 -6.53 8.84
CA GLU A 104 -5.61 -7.87 8.33
C GLU A 104 -4.60 -7.84 7.16
N ILE A 105 -4.86 -7.00 6.15
CA ILE A 105 -4.12 -7.04 4.88
C ILE A 105 -2.73 -6.40 5.00
N ILE A 106 -2.60 -5.28 5.71
CA ILE A 106 -1.34 -4.52 5.73
C ILE A 106 -0.22 -5.30 6.43
N PRO A 107 -0.43 -5.89 7.62
CA PRO A 107 0.57 -6.75 8.24
C PRO A 107 1.02 -7.91 7.35
N GLN A 108 0.07 -8.58 6.67
CA GLN A 108 0.37 -9.67 5.76
C GLN A 108 1.25 -9.21 4.60
N ARG A 109 0.91 -8.08 3.96
CA ARG A 109 1.71 -7.52 2.87
C ARG A 109 3.13 -7.17 3.30
N ILE A 110 3.30 -6.59 4.48
CA ILE A 110 4.64 -6.26 5.01
C ILE A 110 5.45 -7.54 5.23
N ILE A 111 4.86 -8.59 5.79
CA ILE A 111 5.53 -9.88 6.00
C ILE A 111 5.85 -10.58 4.67
N GLU A 112 4.94 -10.56 3.70
CA GLU A 112 5.15 -11.21 2.41
C GLU A 112 6.21 -10.50 1.56
N GLN A 113 6.18 -9.17 1.56
CA GLN A 113 6.99 -8.36 0.66
C GLN A 113 8.28 -7.87 1.32
N GLN A 114 8.36 -7.92 2.66
CA GLN A 114 9.49 -7.46 3.46
C GLN A 114 9.94 -6.04 3.07
N ARG A 115 8.97 -5.18 2.74
CA ARG A 115 9.19 -3.81 2.30
C ARG A 115 8.25 -2.86 3.03
N LEU A 116 8.66 -1.61 3.11
CA LEU A 116 7.80 -0.47 3.43
C LEU A 116 8.11 0.67 2.44
N PRO A 117 7.15 1.51 2.04
CA PRO A 117 5.71 1.32 2.24
C PRO A 117 5.16 0.16 1.37
N VAL A 118 4.00 -0.37 1.77
CA VAL A 118 3.20 -1.34 0.98
C VAL A 118 1.93 -0.67 0.47
N ASP A 119 1.29 -1.30 -0.52
CA ASP A 119 0.08 -0.76 -1.11
C ASP A 119 -1.03 -0.62 -0.05
N VAL A 120 -1.67 0.55 -0.02
CA VAL A 120 -2.79 0.83 0.89
C VAL A 120 -4.04 0.03 0.53
N VAL A 121 -4.94 -0.16 1.50
CA VAL A 121 -6.25 -0.75 1.27
C VAL A 121 -7.24 0.34 0.86
N SER A 122 -7.90 0.17 -0.29
CA SER A 122 -8.93 1.11 -0.75
C SER A 122 -10.06 1.27 0.27
N GLY A 123 -10.37 2.53 0.60
CA GLY A 123 -11.34 2.90 1.65
C GLY A 123 -10.79 2.84 3.08
N ALA A 124 -9.52 2.51 3.27
CA ALA A 124 -8.88 2.39 4.58
C ALA A 124 -7.47 3.01 4.60
N SER A 125 -7.22 4.04 3.79
CA SER A 125 -5.89 4.63 3.62
C SER A 125 -5.26 5.11 4.93
N VAL A 126 -6.01 5.86 5.77
CA VAL A 126 -5.52 6.35 7.08
C VAL A 126 -5.13 5.18 8.00
N ALA A 127 -5.95 4.12 8.01
CA ALA A 127 -5.66 2.90 8.76
C ALA A 127 -4.45 2.16 8.19
N SER A 128 -4.25 2.15 6.87
CA SER A 128 -3.08 1.53 6.25
C SER A 128 -1.79 2.28 6.58
N TRP A 129 -1.80 3.61 6.48
CA TRP A 129 -0.65 4.45 6.81
C TRP A 129 -0.27 4.33 8.28
N SER A 130 -1.22 4.45 9.20
CA SER A 130 -0.96 4.33 10.65
C SER A 130 -0.31 3.00 11.05
N ILE A 131 -0.72 1.88 10.44
CA ILE A 131 -0.08 0.58 10.67
C ILE A 131 1.35 0.55 10.11
N MET A 132 1.57 1.06 8.90
CA MET A 132 2.90 1.14 8.30
C MET A 132 3.85 2.02 9.12
N THR A 133 3.37 3.17 9.58
CA THR A 133 4.13 4.09 10.42
C THR A 133 4.45 3.47 11.78
N ALA A 134 3.48 2.85 12.46
CA ALA A 134 3.76 2.14 13.70
C ALA A 134 4.78 1.01 13.50
N THR A 135 4.72 0.29 12.38
CA THR A 135 5.70 -0.74 12.03
C THR A 135 7.10 -0.15 11.82
N ALA A 136 7.20 0.97 11.10
CA ALA A 136 8.47 1.66 10.91
C ALA A 136 9.05 2.16 12.23
N VAL A 137 8.22 2.73 13.11
CA VAL A 137 8.62 3.12 14.47
C VAL A 137 9.15 1.93 15.26
N ALA A 138 8.49 0.77 15.19
CA ALA A 138 8.97 -0.45 15.86
C ALA A 138 10.37 -0.86 15.36
N LEU A 139 10.65 -0.65 14.08
CA LEU A 139 11.89 -1.00 13.43
C LEU A 139 12.94 0.13 13.49
N GLU A 140 12.64 1.24 14.17
CA GLU A 140 13.45 2.48 14.19
C GLU A 140 13.78 3.00 12.76
N ILE A 141 12.86 2.79 11.81
CA ILE A 141 12.96 3.27 10.44
C ILE A 141 12.27 4.62 10.35
N ASP A 142 13.02 5.62 9.88
CA ASP A 142 12.47 6.93 9.61
C ASP A 142 11.81 6.98 8.23
N LEU A 143 10.48 6.96 8.18
CA LEU A 143 9.70 7.12 6.94
C LEU A 143 9.62 8.59 6.47
N THR A 144 10.11 9.56 7.25
CA THR A 144 10.08 10.98 6.88
C THR A 144 11.17 11.38 5.88
N VAL A 145 12.13 10.49 5.62
CA VAL A 145 13.25 10.71 4.68
C VAL A 145 12.84 10.53 3.20
N LEU A 146 11.60 10.09 2.93
CA LEU A 146 11.11 9.86 1.56
C LEU A 146 10.75 11.14 0.78
N ASP A 147 10.85 12.33 1.40
CA ASP A 147 10.59 13.63 0.74
C ASP A 147 11.88 14.42 0.41
N GLU A 148 13.07 13.93 0.81
CA GLU A 148 14.34 14.68 0.66
C GLU A 148 15.18 14.32 -0.59
N LEU A 149 14.69 13.47 -1.51
CA LEU A 149 15.46 13.09 -2.72
C LEU A 149 15.03 13.73 -4.04
N ASP A 150 14.11 14.71 -4.02
CA ASP A 150 13.68 15.42 -5.25
C ASP A 150 14.33 16.79 -5.48
N ASP A 151 15.29 17.23 -4.65
CA ASP A 151 16.12 18.42 -4.94
C ASP A 151 17.39 18.07 -5.74
N GLU A 152 17.25 17.23 -6.78
CA GLU A 152 18.17 17.19 -7.91
C GLU A 152 17.55 17.84 -9.16
N THR A 153 17.26 19.15 -9.09
CA THR A 153 17.25 19.98 -10.30
C THR A 153 18.47 20.88 -10.31
N GLY A 154 19.46 20.48 -11.11
CA GLY A 154 20.64 21.28 -11.36
C GLY A 154 20.33 22.62 -12.01
N THR A 155 21.22 23.59 -11.75
CA THR A 155 21.64 24.51 -12.79
C THR A 155 23.17 24.57 -12.75
N THR A 156 23.79 23.99 -13.77
CA THR A 156 25.01 24.58 -14.33
C THR A 156 24.59 25.94 -14.88
N ASP A 157 25.09 27.04 -14.31
CA ASP A 157 25.19 28.29 -15.05
C ASP A 157 26.35 29.15 -14.54
N ASN A 158 27.44 29.07 -15.30
CA ASN A 158 28.47 30.06 -15.63
C ASN A 158 29.18 30.85 -14.52
#